data_AF-U1WYF4-F1
#
_entry.id   AF-U1WYF4-F1
#
_cell.length_a   1.000
_cell.length_b   1.000
_cell.length_c   1.000
_cell.angle_alpha   90.00
_cell.angle_beta   90.00
_cell.angle_gamma   90.00
#
_symmetry.space_group_name_H-M   'P 1'
#
loop_
_entity.id
_entity.type
_entity.pdbx_description
1 polymer ?
#
loop_
_entity_poly.entity_id
_entity_poly.type
_entity_poly.pdbx_seq_one_letter_code
_entity_poly.pdbx_strand_id
1 'polypeptide(L)'
;MGKSFVVTPENIELYPPDMLVKRYHSITRTMRKKEEIYCTSELGQGYELLKEESDLIHSYLVSQQLDHLIAEQIRFPGMDKPAPETYVALVERKLRDHYTHLQHIKELEQKLKQGVQIIIPSASCVASYGGVGGGRSNQSMSERLIIRADQIEEQWKIELEDWHIQCEPMYRALEQLDEEQRLVIEKKYFSSKKPLSDIHVIPLVPFEHRKFYKVKGAALLRLAESLRIIKPGRIEIELYD
;
A
#
# COMPACT_ATOMS: atom_id res chain seq x y z
N MET A 1 -16.19 1.97 26.22
CA MET A 1 -15.51 2.04 27.54
C MET A 1 -16.11 0.98 28.45
N GLY A 2 -15.50 -0.21 28.54
CA GLY A 2 -15.98 -1.28 29.42
C GLY A 2 -15.43 -1.08 30.84
N LYS A 3 -16.29 -1.19 31.86
CA LYS A 3 -15.86 -1.20 33.27
C LYS A 3 -14.88 -2.36 33.49
N SER A 4 -13.69 -2.07 34.01
CA SER A 4 -12.75 -3.11 34.45
C SER A 4 -13.35 -3.83 35.65
N PHE A 5 -13.75 -5.09 35.47
CA PHE A 5 -14.12 -5.97 36.58
C PHE A 5 -12.89 -6.71 37.11
N VAL A 6 -12.96 -7.15 38.37
CA VAL A 6 -11.88 -7.88 39.06
C VAL A 6 -12.35 -9.30 39.29
N VAL A 7 -11.54 -10.27 38.91
CA VAL A 7 -11.82 -11.69 39.13
C VAL A 7 -11.23 -12.09 40.49
N THR A 8 -12.05 -12.73 41.32
CA THR A 8 -11.72 -13.27 42.63
C THR A 8 -12.17 -14.73 42.70
N PRO A 9 -11.66 -15.53 43.65
CA PRO A 9 -12.06 -16.93 43.78
C PRO A 9 -13.57 -17.12 43.95
N GLU A 10 -14.25 -16.14 44.55
CA GLU A 10 -15.70 -16.18 44.83
C GLU A 10 -16.56 -15.87 43.61
N ASN A 11 -16.02 -15.18 42.59
CA ASN A 11 -16.83 -14.65 41.48
C ASN A 11 -16.45 -15.25 40.11
N ILE A 12 -15.41 -16.08 40.04
CA ILE A 12 -14.88 -16.59 38.78
C ILE A 12 -15.91 -17.41 37.98
N GLU A 13 -16.77 -18.15 38.68
CA GLU A 13 -17.84 -18.97 38.07
C GLU A 13 -18.99 -18.11 37.50
N LEU A 14 -19.11 -16.85 37.93
CA LEU A 14 -20.16 -15.94 37.47
C LEU A 14 -19.87 -15.33 36.10
N TYR A 15 -18.63 -15.43 35.62
CA TYR A 15 -18.20 -14.84 34.36
C TYR A 15 -18.11 -15.88 33.23
N PRO A 16 -18.62 -15.57 32.03
CA PRO A 16 -18.42 -16.40 30.85
C PRO A 16 -16.93 -16.58 30.52
N PRO A 17 -16.50 -17.74 29.98
CA PRO A 17 -15.11 -18.01 29.61
C PRO A 17 -14.50 -16.94 28.69
N ASP A 18 -15.25 -16.43 27.72
CA ASP A 18 -14.79 -15.37 26.81
C ASP A 18 -14.40 -14.08 27.53
N MET A 19 -15.11 -13.75 28.61
CA MET A 19 -14.80 -12.57 29.43
C MET A 19 -13.55 -12.80 30.28
N LEU A 20 -13.38 -14.00 30.82
CA LEU A 20 -12.19 -14.42 31.55
C LEU A 20 -10.95 -14.39 30.65
N VAL A 21 -11.04 -14.89 29.43
CA VAL A 21 -9.96 -14.86 28.42
C VAL A 21 -9.59 -13.41 28.06
N LYS A 22 -10.58 -12.55 27.81
CA LYS A 22 -10.34 -11.11 27.56
C LYS A 22 -9.65 -10.44 28.74
N ARG A 23 -10.08 -10.75 29.97
CA ARG A 23 -9.47 -10.22 31.20
C ARG A 23 -8.04 -10.71 31.37
N TYR A 24 -7.79 -12.00 31.18
CA TYR A 24 -6.45 -12.60 31.22
C TYR A 24 -5.49 -11.93 30.24
N HIS A 25 -5.89 -11.73 28.98
CA HIS A 25 -5.07 -11.02 27.99
C HIS A 25 -4.87 -9.54 28.33
N SER A 26 -5.86 -8.90 28.95
CA SER A 26 -5.73 -7.51 29.42
C SER A 26 -4.72 -7.39 30.55
N ILE A 27 -4.73 -8.32 31.51
CA ILE A 27 -3.80 -8.36 32.64
C ILE A 27 -2.37 -8.63 32.15
N THR A 28 -2.17 -9.67 31.33
CA THR A 28 -0.85 -10.03 30.80
C THR A 28 -0.23 -8.93 29.93
N ARG A 29 -1.02 -8.24 29.08
CA ARG A 29 -0.55 -7.03 28.35
C ARG A 29 -0.18 -5.89 29.29
N THR A 30 -0.92 -5.72 30.38
CA THR A 30 -0.66 -4.66 31.37
C THR A 30 0.63 -4.95 32.12
N MET A 31 0.87 -6.21 32.49
CA MET A 31 2.11 -6.67 33.12
C MET A 31 3.32 -6.47 32.20
N ARG A 32 3.26 -6.93 30.93
CA ARG A 32 4.35 -6.75 29.93
C ARG A 32 4.73 -5.28 29.69
N LYS A 33 3.73 -4.38 29.65
CA LYS A 33 3.99 -2.93 29.47
C LYS A 33 4.63 -2.27 30.69
N LYS A 34 4.58 -2.92 31.84
CA LYS A 34 4.91 -2.35 33.14
C LYS A 34 6.07 -3.05 33.82
N GLU A 35 6.60 -4.15 33.28
CA GLU A 35 7.79 -4.85 33.81
C GLU A 35 8.98 -3.92 34.06
N GLU A 36 9.18 -2.86 33.26
CA GLU A 36 10.29 -1.90 33.46
C GLU A 36 10.06 -0.88 34.60
N ILE A 37 8.83 -0.69 35.07
CA ILE A 37 8.48 0.41 36.00
C ILE A 37 8.35 -0.07 37.46
N TYR A 38 8.14 -1.37 37.70
CA TYR A 38 7.68 -1.89 39.00
C TYR A 38 8.77 -2.51 39.88
N CYS A 39 10.03 -2.56 39.43
CA CYS A 39 11.15 -3.14 40.19
C CYS A 39 11.63 -2.28 41.38
N THR A 40 11.09 -1.08 41.64
CA THR A 40 11.72 -0.12 42.57
C THR A 40 10.81 0.64 43.55
N SER A 41 9.51 0.35 43.69
CA SER A 41 8.66 1.12 44.63
C SER A 41 7.40 0.37 45.10
N GLU A 42 6.77 0.88 46.16
CA GLU A 42 5.56 0.44 46.88
C GLU A 42 4.33 0.10 45.98
N LEU A 43 4.42 0.31 44.67
CA LEU A 43 3.51 -0.19 43.64
C LEU A 43 3.61 -1.71 43.37
N GLY A 44 4.56 -2.43 43.99
CA GLY A 44 4.72 -3.88 43.85
C GLY A 44 3.47 -4.70 44.21
N GLN A 45 2.68 -4.23 45.18
CA GLN A 45 1.43 -4.89 45.59
C GLN A 45 0.40 -4.96 44.46
N GLY A 46 0.33 -3.93 43.60
CA GLY A 46 -0.58 -3.94 42.45
C GLY A 46 -0.17 -4.93 41.37
N TYR A 47 1.13 -5.23 41.24
CA TYR A 47 1.63 -6.24 40.33
C TYR A 47 1.36 -7.65 40.85
N GLU A 48 1.56 -7.88 42.14
CA GLU A 48 1.24 -9.16 42.80
C GLU A 48 -0.24 -9.50 42.68
N LEU A 49 -1.14 -8.56 42.97
CA LEU A 49 -2.59 -8.77 42.82
C LEU A 49 -3.00 -9.11 41.38
N LEU A 50 -2.39 -8.46 40.39
CA LEU A 50 -2.64 -8.75 38.98
C LEU A 50 -2.11 -10.13 38.58
N LYS A 51 -0.97 -10.53 39.14
CA LYS A 51 -0.39 -11.86 38.91
C LYS A 51 -1.28 -12.94 39.52
N GLU A 52 -1.71 -12.77 40.77
CA GLU A 52 -2.65 -13.68 41.44
C GLU A 52 -3.97 -13.80 40.67
N GLU A 53 -4.52 -12.68 40.19
CA GLU A 53 -5.73 -12.69 39.35
C GLU A 53 -5.49 -13.46 38.04
N SER A 54 -4.34 -13.28 37.38
CA SER A 54 -4.01 -14.00 36.14
C SER A 54 -3.82 -15.50 36.36
N ASP A 55 -3.19 -15.91 37.45
CA ASP A 55 -2.95 -17.30 37.82
C ASP A 55 -4.27 -18.00 38.19
N LEU A 56 -5.17 -17.28 38.86
CA LEU A 56 -6.52 -17.75 39.17
C LEU A 56 -7.34 -18.00 37.90
N ILE A 57 -7.35 -17.04 36.96
CA ILE A 57 -8.06 -17.20 35.69
C ILE A 57 -7.48 -18.36 34.88
N HIS A 58 -6.15 -18.47 34.83
CA HIS A 58 -5.46 -19.54 34.10
C HIS A 58 -5.79 -20.93 34.68
N SER A 59 -5.67 -21.10 36.00
CA SER A 59 -5.96 -22.37 36.67
C SER A 59 -7.42 -22.81 36.51
N TYR A 60 -8.36 -21.87 36.55
CA TYR A 60 -9.77 -22.14 36.29
C TYR A 60 -10.05 -22.56 34.84
N LEU A 61 -9.47 -21.86 33.86
CA LEU A 61 -9.67 -22.22 32.45
C LEU A 61 -9.02 -23.56 32.10
N VAL A 62 -7.89 -23.90 32.73
CA VAL A 62 -7.25 -25.22 32.62
C VAL A 62 -8.11 -26.32 33.25
N SER A 63 -8.70 -26.08 34.44
CA SER A 63 -9.59 -27.07 35.08
C SER A 63 -10.86 -27.34 34.28
N GLN A 64 -11.32 -26.35 33.50
CA GLN A 64 -12.44 -26.47 32.56
C GLN A 64 -12.05 -27.00 31.17
N GLN A 65 -10.79 -27.39 30.94
CA GLN A 65 -10.28 -27.86 29.63
C GLN A 65 -10.42 -26.81 28.50
N LEU A 66 -10.35 -25.52 28.85
CA LEU A 66 -10.42 -24.37 27.94
C LEU A 66 -9.07 -23.66 27.77
N ASP A 67 -7.98 -24.38 28.03
CA ASP A 67 -6.59 -23.92 27.90
C ASP A 67 -6.24 -23.41 26.48
N HIS A 68 -6.82 -24.03 25.46
CA HIS A 68 -6.70 -23.62 24.06
C HIS A 68 -7.22 -22.20 23.77
N LEU A 69 -8.13 -21.65 24.60
CA LEU A 69 -8.64 -20.29 24.44
C LEU A 69 -7.65 -19.22 24.94
N ILE A 70 -6.73 -19.61 25.83
CA ILE A 70 -5.72 -18.73 26.41
C ILE A 70 -4.41 -18.78 25.63
N ALA A 71 -4.15 -19.89 24.94
CA ALA A 71 -2.98 -20.06 24.09
C ALA A 71 -2.88 -18.84 23.16
N GLU A 72 -1.91 -17.97 23.43
CA GLU A 72 -1.63 -16.83 22.57
C GLU A 72 -1.46 -17.40 21.16
N GLN A 73 -2.32 -16.99 20.23
CA GLN A 73 -2.15 -17.27 18.82
C GLN A 73 -0.68 -17.04 18.49
N ILE A 74 0.05 -18.12 18.23
CA ILE A 74 1.49 -18.09 17.98
C ILE A 74 1.69 -17.18 16.79
N ARG A 75 2.14 -15.95 17.04
CA ARG A 75 2.65 -15.08 15.97
C ARG A 75 3.96 -15.71 15.54
N PHE A 76 3.97 -16.32 14.36
CA PHE A 76 5.18 -16.89 13.80
C PHE A 76 6.28 -15.81 13.76
N PRO A 77 7.49 -16.08 14.26
CA PRO A 77 8.61 -15.17 14.12
C PRO A 77 8.85 -14.91 12.61
N GLY A 78 8.77 -13.64 12.20
CA GLY A 78 8.72 -13.22 10.79
C GLY A 78 7.35 -12.67 10.31
N MET A 79 6.33 -12.64 11.18
CA MET A 79 5.06 -11.93 10.96
C MET A 79 4.93 -10.63 11.78
N ASP A 80 6.05 -10.02 12.15
CA ASP A 80 6.01 -8.65 12.66
C ASP A 80 5.57 -7.73 11.52
N LYS A 81 4.57 -6.88 11.80
CA LYS A 81 4.17 -5.84 10.85
C LYS A 81 5.44 -5.04 10.52
N PRO A 82 5.84 -4.94 9.24
CA PRO A 82 7.05 -4.21 8.90
C PRO A 82 6.90 -2.79 9.43
N ALA A 83 8.00 -2.25 9.97
CA ALA A 83 8.01 -0.89 10.46
C ALA A 83 7.45 0.06 9.38
N PRO A 84 6.56 1.00 9.74
CA PRO A 84 5.90 1.88 8.78
C PRO A 84 6.87 2.62 7.86
N GLU A 85 8.05 2.92 8.37
CA GLU A 85 9.13 3.59 7.62
C GLU A 85 9.62 2.78 6.42
N THR A 86 9.61 1.44 6.50
CA THR A 86 10.16 0.56 5.46
C THR A 86 9.27 0.48 4.23
N TYR A 87 7.95 0.33 4.40
CA TYR A 87 7.04 0.16 3.27
C TYR A 87 6.53 1.48 2.70
N VAL A 88 6.36 2.51 3.54
CA VAL A 88 5.83 3.80 3.08
C VAL A 88 6.72 4.40 2.01
N ALA A 89 8.04 4.43 2.22
CA ALA A 89 8.99 4.97 1.23
C ALA A 89 8.93 4.22 -0.11
N LEU A 90 8.72 2.89 -0.08
CA LEU A 90 8.61 2.06 -1.28
C LEU A 90 7.31 2.32 -2.03
N VAL A 91 6.18 2.41 -1.32
CA VAL A 91 4.88 2.75 -1.91
C VAL A 91 4.93 4.15 -2.52
N GLU A 92 5.47 5.13 -1.80
CA GLU A 92 5.62 6.50 -2.31
C GLU A 92 6.51 6.56 -3.55
N ARG A 93 7.59 5.77 -3.61
CA ARG A 93 8.41 5.66 -4.81
C ARG A 93 7.60 5.10 -5.97
N LYS A 94 6.90 3.97 -5.79
CA LYS A 94 6.07 3.37 -6.84
C LYS A 94 4.94 4.29 -7.30
N LEU A 95 4.34 5.08 -6.41
CA LEU A 95 3.32 6.08 -6.79
C LEU A 95 3.92 7.20 -7.66
N ARG A 96 5.13 7.66 -7.35
CA ARG A 96 5.85 8.62 -8.21
C ARG A 96 6.18 8.01 -9.56
N ASP A 97 6.72 6.80 -9.58
CA ASP A 97 7.06 6.09 -10.81
C ASP A 97 5.80 5.94 -11.69
N HIS A 98 4.69 5.51 -11.08
CA HIS A 98 3.40 5.42 -11.77
C HIS A 98 2.95 6.77 -12.35
N TYR A 99 3.03 7.87 -11.59
CA TYR A 99 2.72 9.19 -12.12
C TYR A 99 3.60 9.55 -13.33
N THR A 100 4.89 9.25 -13.29
CA THR A 100 5.79 9.50 -14.43
C THR A 100 5.42 8.67 -15.65
N HIS A 101 5.03 7.41 -15.45
CA HIS A 101 4.58 6.55 -16.54
C HIS A 101 3.28 7.08 -17.15
N LEU A 102 2.33 7.58 -16.33
CA LEU A 102 1.11 8.21 -16.83
C LEU A 102 1.37 9.45 -17.69
N GLN A 103 2.34 10.28 -17.31
CA GLN A 103 2.73 11.43 -18.13
C GLN A 103 3.35 10.98 -19.45
N HIS A 104 4.23 9.98 -19.41
CA HIS A 104 4.86 9.44 -20.62
C HIS A 104 3.84 8.80 -21.57
N ILE A 105 2.85 8.05 -21.05
CA ILE A 105 1.73 7.53 -21.84
C ILE A 105 0.97 8.67 -22.52
N LYS A 106 0.63 9.75 -21.80
CA LYS A 106 -0.04 10.91 -22.38
C LYS A 106 0.78 11.58 -23.48
N GLU A 107 2.10 11.68 -23.30
CA GLU A 107 3.01 12.23 -24.30
C GLU A 107 3.07 11.34 -25.56
N LEU A 108 3.15 10.01 -25.39
CA LEU A 108 3.13 9.05 -26.50
C LEU A 108 1.79 9.07 -27.25
N GLU A 109 0.67 9.10 -26.53
CA GLU A 109 -0.66 9.25 -27.13
C GLU A 109 -0.79 10.54 -27.94
N GLN A 110 -0.22 11.65 -27.44
CA GLN A 110 -0.24 12.93 -28.14
C GLN A 110 0.63 12.87 -29.41
N LYS A 111 1.81 12.24 -29.36
CA LYS A 111 2.68 12.03 -30.52
C LYS A 111 2.00 11.16 -31.58
N LEU A 112 1.33 10.08 -31.16
CA LEU A 112 0.54 9.22 -32.06
C LEU A 112 -0.61 9.98 -32.71
N LYS A 113 -1.33 10.82 -31.95
CA LYS A 113 -2.42 11.66 -32.49
C LYS A 113 -1.93 12.71 -33.48
N GLN A 114 -0.76 13.30 -33.24
CA GLN A 114 -0.15 14.29 -34.14
C GLN A 114 0.41 13.65 -35.42
N GLY A 115 0.69 12.35 -35.38
CA GLY A 115 1.28 11.59 -36.48
C GLY A 115 2.75 11.95 -36.72
N VAL A 116 3.46 11.07 -37.42
CA VAL A 116 4.84 11.35 -37.86
C VAL A 116 4.76 12.30 -39.05
N GLN A 117 5.17 13.56 -38.87
CA GLN A 117 5.27 14.49 -39.99
C GLN A 117 6.44 14.10 -40.90
N ILE A 118 6.12 13.50 -42.04
CA ILE A 118 7.08 13.25 -43.09
C ILE A 118 7.32 14.56 -43.84
N ILE A 119 8.37 15.28 -43.49
CA ILE A 119 8.84 16.41 -44.30
C ILE A 119 9.51 15.81 -45.53
N ILE A 120 8.74 15.67 -46.61
CA ILE A 120 9.30 15.36 -47.93
C ILE A 120 10.01 16.65 -48.38
N PRO A 121 11.36 16.66 -48.54
CA PRO A 121 12.04 17.82 -49.08
C PRO A 121 11.46 18.07 -50.47
N SER A 122 10.75 19.18 -50.63
CA SER A 122 10.25 19.62 -51.94
C SER A 122 11.45 19.74 -52.87
N ALA A 123 11.43 18.90 -53.91
CA ALA A 123 12.47 18.68 -54.91
C ALA A 123 13.41 19.88 -55.16
N SER A 124 14.59 19.84 -54.54
CA SER A 124 15.81 20.26 -55.24
C SER A 124 16.31 19.02 -55.97
N CYS A 125 16.01 18.96 -57.26
CA CYS A 125 16.40 17.91 -58.18
C CYS A 125 17.92 17.70 -58.16
N VAL A 126 18.38 16.63 -57.52
CA VAL A 126 19.69 16.04 -57.84
C VAL A 126 19.40 14.90 -58.81
N ALA A 127 19.58 15.17 -60.10
CA ALA A 127 19.50 14.16 -61.16
C ALA A 127 20.60 13.11 -60.91
N SER A 128 20.23 11.97 -60.34
CA SER A 128 21.14 10.83 -60.20
C SER A 128 21.11 10.04 -61.51
N TYR A 129 21.92 10.47 -62.47
CA TYR A 129 22.32 9.64 -63.61
C TYR A 129 23.52 8.81 -63.17
N GLY A 130 23.32 7.53 -62.86
CA GLY A 130 24.44 6.63 -62.60
C GLY A 130 24.04 5.26 -62.08
N GLY A 131 24.24 4.23 -62.91
CA GLY A 131 24.55 2.89 -62.43
C GLY A 131 23.44 1.86 -62.55
N VAL A 132 23.29 1.30 -63.75
CA VAL A 132 22.77 -0.07 -63.93
C VAL A 132 23.72 -1.02 -63.21
N GLY A 133 23.27 -1.65 -62.12
CA GLY A 133 24.09 -2.59 -61.37
C GLY A 133 23.32 -3.34 -60.27
N GLY A 134 22.83 -4.53 -60.61
CA GLY A 134 22.73 -5.68 -59.70
C GLY A 134 21.88 -5.57 -58.44
N GLY A 135 20.60 -5.96 -58.55
CA GLY A 135 19.90 -6.77 -57.55
C GLY A 135 19.94 -6.30 -56.09
N ARG A 136 19.15 -5.27 -55.76
CA ARG A 136 18.47 -5.11 -54.46
C ARG A 136 17.48 -3.95 -54.56
N SER A 137 16.22 -4.23 -54.23
CA SER A 137 15.04 -3.34 -54.22
C SER A 137 15.31 -1.83 -54.42
N ASN A 138 14.95 -1.33 -55.61
CA ASN A 138 14.89 0.11 -55.92
C ASN A 138 13.67 0.74 -55.22
N GLN A 139 13.73 0.89 -53.90
CA GLN A 139 12.76 1.72 -53.18
C GLN A 139 13.11 3.20 -53.37
N SER A 140 12.13 4.00 -53.79
CA SER A 140 12.30 5.44 -53.93
C SER A 140 12.62 6.09 -52.57
N MET A 141 13.30 7.24 -52.56
CA MET A 141 13.57 7.97 -51.31
C MET A 141 12.29 8.32 -50.56
N SER A 142 11.18 8.55 -51.26
CA SER A 142 9.86 8.77 -50.66
C SER A 142 9.30 7.50 -50.00
N GLU A 143 9.43 6.34 -50.64
CA GLU A 143 9.00 5.06 -50.08
C GLU A 143 9.78 4.70 -48.80
N ARG A 144 11.08 4.97 -48.77
CA ARG A 144 11.91 4.78 -47.55
C ARG A 144 11.52 5.69 -46.40
N LEU A 145 11.07 6.92 -46.70
CA LEU A 145 10.60 7.86 -45.68
C LEU A 145 9.23 7.44 -45.11
N ILE A 146 8.34 6.92 -45.96
CA ILE A 146 7.05 6.37 -45.53
C ILE A 146 7.26 5.14 -44.65
N ILE A 147 8.05 4.16 -45.10
CA ILE A 147 8.33 2.95 -44.32
C ILE A 147 8.95 3.27 -42.95
N ARG A 148 9.83 4.29 -42.86
CA ARG A 148 10.38 4.72 -41.58
C ARG A 148 9.34 5.36 -40.67
N ALA A 149 8.42 6.15 -41.22
CA ALA A 149 7.37 6.76 -40.43
C ALA A 149 6.43 5.71 -39.85
N ASP A 150 6.04 4.71 -40.66
CA ASP A 150 5.23 3.57 -40.22
C ASP A 150 5.94 2.76 -39.13
N GLN A 151 7.24 2.51 -39.28
CA GLN A 151 8.04 1.81 -38.27
C GLN A 151 8.13 2.59 -36.95
N ILE A 152 8.28 3.92 -37.00
CA ILE A 152 8.30 4.77 -35.80
C ILE A 152 6.93 4.76 -35.11
N GLU A 153 5.85 4.82 -35.88
CA GLU A 153 4.49 4.75 -35.34
C GLU A 153 4.21 3.39 -34.68
N GLU A 154 4.63 2.29 -35.32
CA GLU A 154 4.53 0.95 -34.76
C GLU A 154 5.35 0.81 -33.48
N GLN A 155 6.56 1.37 -33.44
CA GLN A 155 7.38 1.42 -32.22
C GLN A 155 6.69 2.17 -31.08
N TRP A 156 6.09 3.33 -31.36
CA TRP A 156 5.35 4.08 -30.35
C TRP A 156 4.11 3.32 -29.84
N LYS A 157 3.43 2.54 -30.69
CA LYS A 157 2.31 1.69 -30.28
C LYS A 157 2.76 0.57 -29.35
N ILE A 158 3.85 -0.12 -29.69
CA ILE A 158 4.43 -1.17 -28.86
C ILE A 158 4.86 -0.59 -27.51
N GLU A 159 5.57 0.54 -27.53
CA GLU A 159 6.02 1.20 -26.31
C GLU A 159 4.84 1.61 -25.41
N LEU A 160 3.76 2.12 -26.01
CA LEU A 160 2.54 2.49 -25.29
C LEU A 160 1.87 1.27 -24.62
N GLU A 161 1.83 0.12 -25.32
CA GLU A 161 1.32 -1.13 -24.75
C GLU A 161 2.16 -1.61 -23.57
N ASP A 162 3.49 -1.57 -23.69
CA ASP A 162 4.41 -1.92 -22.60
C ASP A 162 4.19 -1.04 -21.37
N TRP A 163 4.02 0.27 -21.56
CA TRP A 163 3.74 1.19 -20.45
C TRP A 163 2.39 0.94 -19.79
N HIS A 164 1.36 0.55 -20.54
CA HIS A 164 0.07 0.16 -19.97
C HIS A 164 0.19 -1.09 -19.09
N ILE A 165 0.92 -2.11 -19.55
CA ILE A 165 1.19 -3.33 -18.77
C ILE A 165 1.92 -2.98 -17.48
N GLN A 166 2.93 -2.11 -17.53
CA GLN A 166 3.67 -1.68 -16.34
C GLN A 166 2.81 -0.90 -15.33
N CYS A 167 1.79 -0.17 -15.79
CA CYS A 167 0.89 0.60 -14.93
C CYS A 167 -0.21 -0.26 -14.29
N GLU A 168 -0.56 -1.39 -14.90
CA GLU A 168 -1.66 -2.25 -14.48
C GLU A 168 -1.64 -2.64 -12.98
N PRO A 169 -0.51 -3.05 -12.38
CA PRO A 169 -0.49 -3.43 -10.97
C PRO A 169 -0.87 -2.28 -10.02
N MET A 170 -0.49 -1.05 -10.36
CA MET A 170 -0.84 0.12 -9.56
C MET A 170 -2.30 0.52 -9.77
N TYR A 171 -2.83 0.42 -10.99
CA TYR A 171 -4.26 0.65 -11.23
C TYR A 171 -5.14 -0.28 -10.41
N ARG A 172 -4.84 -1.58 -10.42
CA ARG A 172 -5.53 -2.58 -9.61
C ARG A 172 -5.42 -2.30 -8.11
N ALA A 173 -4.25 -1.82 -7.65
CA ALA A 173 -4.06 -1.45 -6.25
C ALA A 173 -4.87 -0.20 -5.86
N LEU A 174 -4.93 0.80 -6.74
CA LEU A 174 -5.73 2.01 -6.53
C LEU A 174 -7.24 1.75 -6.53
N GLU A 175 -7.71 0.72 -7.25
CA GLU A 175 -9.12 0.29 -7.24
C GLU A 175 -9.56 -0.34 -5.91
N GLN A 176 -8.64 -0.83 -5.10
CA GLN A 176 -8.94 -1.40 -3.78
C GLN A 176 -9.03 -0.32 -2.67
N LEU A 177 -8.75 0.93 -3.01
CA LEU A 177 -8.87 2.05 -2.09
C LEU A 177 -10.32 2.56 -2.06
N ASP A 178 -10.77 2.92 -0.86
CA ASP A 178 -12.05 3.62 -0.70
C ASP A 178 -11.97 5.02 -1.32
N GLU A 179 -13.09 5.65 -1.65
CA GLU A 179 -13.11 6.96 -2.33
C GLU A 179 -12.30 8.04 -1.59
N GLU A 180 -12.41 8.09 -0.26
CA GLU A 180 -11.63 9.03 0.57
C GLU A 180 -10.13 8.76 0.49
N GLN A 181 -9.73 7.49 0.48
CA GLN A 181 -8.33 7.07 0.40
C GLN A 181 -7.75 7.40 -0.97
N ARG A 182 -8.49 7.09 -2.04
CA ARG A 182 -8.14 7.41 -3.42
C ARG A 182 -7.98 8.92 -3.60
N LEU A 183 -8.91 9.72 -3.09
CA LEU A 183 -8.85 11.18 -3.17
C LEU A 183 -7.56 11.73 -2.53
N VAL A 184 -7.15 11.24 -1.35
CA VAL A 184 -5.89 11.66 -0.71
C VAL A 184 -4.69 11.33 -1.57
N ILE A 185 -4.63 10.10 -2.10
CA ILE A 185 -3.51 9.64 -2.93
C ILE A 185 -3.42 10.47 -4.21
N GLU A 186 -4.54 10.70 -4.91
CA GLU A 186 -4.59 11.49 -6.13
C GLU A 186 -4.16 12.94 -5.90
N LYS A 187 -4.71 13.59 -4.87
CA LYS A 187 -4.35 14.97 -4.53
C LYS A 187 -2.89 15.09 -4.13
N LYS A 188 -2.36 14.12 -3.39
CA LYS A 188 -0.99 14.19 -2.90
C LYS A 188 0.05 13.84 -3.97
N TYR A 189 -0.15 12.75 -4.71
CA TYR A 189 0.90 12.17 -5.56
C TYR A 189 0.69 12.43 -7.06
N PHE A 190 -0.55 12.73 -7.51
CA PHE A 190 -0.86 12.88 -8.94
C PHE A 190 -1.22 14.31 -9.38
N SER A 191 -1.22 15.28 -8.45
CA SER A 191 -1.51 16.68 -8.79
C SER A 191 -0.30 17.44 -9.35
N SER A 192 0.91 16.96 -9.11
CA SER A 192 2.14 17.63 -9.56
C SER A 192 3.30 16.64 -9.72
N LYS A 193 4.33 17.05 -10.47
CA LYS A 193 5.54 16.24 -10.71
C LYS A 193 6.26 15.81 -9.42
N LYS A 194 6.15 16.62 -8.37
CA LYS A 194 6.58 16.24 -7.02
C LYS A 194 5.34 16.08 -6.14
N PRO A 195 5.31 15.14 -5.19
CA PRO A 195 4.21 15.02 -4.25
C PRO A 195 4.03 16.32 -3.46
N LEU A 196 2.78 16.75 -3.29
CA LEU A 196 2.46 17.89 -2.44
C LEU A 196 2.74 17.54 -0.98
N SER A 197 3.19 18.54 -0.20
CA SER A 197 3.32 18.36 1.24
C SER A 197 1.95 18.30 1.90
N ASP A 198 1.85 17.59 3.02
CA ASP A 198 0.57 17.33 3.70
C ASP A 198 -0.20 18.63 3.99
N ILE A 199 0.50 19.71 4.37
CA ILE A 199 -0.05 21.05 4.64
C ILE A 199 -0.84 21.61 3.45
N HIS A 200 -0.42 21.32 2.22
CA HIS A 200 -1.11 21.78 1.01
C HIS A 200 -2.24 20.85 0.57
N VAL A 201 -2.23 19.58 1.01
CA VAL A 201 -3.24 18.59 0.62
C VAL A 201 -4.46 18.65 1.54
N ILE A 202 -4.24 18.86 2.85
CA ILE A 202 -5.32 18.89 3.85
C ILE A 202 -6.45 19.89 3.50
N PRO A 203 -6.18 21.12 3.02
CA PRO A 203 -7.24 22.04 2.64
C PRO A 203 -8.05 21.60 1.41
N LEU A 204 -7.55 20.65 0.62
CA LEU A 204 -8.16 20.19 -0.63
C LEU A 204 -9.07 18.98 -0.44
N VAL A 205 -9.17 18.46 0.79
CA VAL A 205 -9.98 17.28 1.13
C VAL A 205 -11.08 17.64 2.14
N PRO A 206 -12.24 16.98 2.09
CA PRO A 206 -13.42 17.39 2.86
C PRO A 206 -13.40 16.94 4.34
N PHE A 207 -12.23 16.71 4.94
CA PHE A 207 -12.14 16.18 6.31
C PHE A 207 -11.00 16.79 7.13
N GLU A 208 -11.17 16.71 8.46
CA GLU A 208 -10.25 17.26 9.45
C GLU A 208 -8.85 16.65 9.42
N HIS A 209 -7.87 17.42 9.92
CA HIS A 209 -6.46 17.07 10.01
C HIS A 209 -6.21 15.66 10.61
N ARG A 210 -6.91 15.32 11.69
CA ARG A 210 -6.75 14.02 12.36
C ARG A 210 -7.26 12.87 11.50
N LYS A 211 -8.38 13.07 10.78
CA LYS A 211 -8.93 12.06 9.86
C LYS A 211 -8.01 11.90 8.65
N PHE A 212 -7.41 12.97 8.14
CA PHE A 212 -6.45 12.93 7.04
C PHE A 212 -5.30 11.95 7.29
N TYR A 213 -4.60 12.04 8.42
CA TYR A 213 -3.47 11.12 8.70
C TYR A 213 -3.89 9.66 8.85
N LYS A 214 -5.08 9.42 9.39
CA LYS A 214 -5.66 8.06 9.47
C LYS A 214 -5.94 7.51 8.08
N VAL A 215 -6.64 8.28 7.25
CA VAL A 215 -7.00 7.89 5.87
C VAL A 215 -5.75 7.68 5.02
N LYS A 216 -4.78 8.60 5.10
CA LYS A 216 -3.48 8.49 4.41
C LYS A 216 -2.71 7.23 4.83
N GLY A 217 -2.61 6.98 6.14
CA GLY A 217 -1.92 5.81 6.67
C GLY A 217 -2.59 4.50 6.22
N ALA A 218 -3.91 4.44 6.29
CA ALA A 218 -4.69 3.28 5.83
C ALA A 218 -4.54 3.04 4.32
N ALA A 219 -4.57 4.12 3.51
CA ALA A 219 -4.40 4.03 2.07
C ALA A 219 -3.02 3.47 1.69
N LEU A 220 -1.95 3.98 2.30
CA LEU A 220 -0.58 3.52 2.03
C LEU A 220 -0.37 2.06 2.47
N LEU A 221 -0.97 1.65 3.59
CA LEU A 221 -0.93 0.26 4.04
C LEU A 221 -1.65 -0.66 3.04
N ARG A 222 -2.88 -0.32 2.64
CA ARG A 222 -3.63 -1.11 1.65
C ARG A 222 -2.86 -1.23 0.33
N LEU A 223 -2.31 -0.13 -0.18
CA LEU A 223 -1.46 -0.16 -1.38
C LEU A 223 -0.26 -1.09 -1.21
N ALA A 224 0.39 -1.08 -0.04
CA ALA A 224 1.52 -1.96 0.23
C ALA A 224 1.12 -3.44 0.23
N GLU A 225 -0.07 -3.77 0.74
CA GLU A 225 -0.64 -5.12 0.73
C GLU A 225 -1.02 -5.56 -0.70
N SER A 226 -1.73 -4.71 -1.45
CA SER A 226 -2.15 -4.98 -2.84
C SER A 226 -0.95 -5.19 -3.76
N LEU A 227 0.11 -4.39 -3.60
CA LEU A 227 1.36 -4.48 -4.36
C LEU A 227 2.28 -5.60 -3.86
N ARG A 228 1.85 -6.38 -2.86
CA ARG A 228 2.62 -7.47 -2.22
C ARG A 228 3.99 -7.01 -1.69
N ILE A 229 4.11 -5.75 -1.30
CA ILE A 229 5.28 -5.21 -0.59
C ILE A 229 5.27 -5.74 0.86
N ILE A 230 4.07 -5.91 1.41
CA ILE A 230 3.82 -6.54 2.71
C ILE A 230 2.91 -7.76 2.46
N LYS A 231 3.11 -8.84 3.22
CA LYS A 231 2.17 -9.98 3.18
C LYS A 231 0.81 -9.52 3.74
N PRO A 232 -0.31 -9.85 3.07
CA PRO A 232 -1.63 -9.49 3.58
C PRO A 232 -1.84 -10.16 4.94
N GLY A 233 -1.83 -9.37 6.01
CA GLY A 233 -2.36 -9.79 7.30
C GLY A 233 -3.86 -9.51 7.26
N ARG A 234 -4.71 -10.51 7.55
CA ARG A 234 -6.16 -10.29 7.65
C ARG A 234 -6.43 -9.14 8.62
N ILE A 235 -6.86 -7.99 8.10
CA ILE A 235 -7.40 -6.90 8.90
C ILE A 235 -8.88 -7.26 9.09
N GLU A 236 -9.20 -7.95 10.18
CA GLU A 236 -10.56 -7.93 10.71
C GLU A 236 -10.82 -6.49 11.16
N ILE A 237 -11.56 -5.76 10.35
CA ILE A 237 -12.12 -4.47 10.71
C ILE A 237 -13.22 -4.79 11.72
N GLU A 238 -12.92 -4.64 13.01
CA GLU A 238 -13.96 -4.51 14.03
C GLU A 238 -14.77 -3.26 13.69
N LEU A 239 -15.91 -3.47 13.02
CA LEU A 239 -17.00 -2.50 12.96
C LEU A 239 -17.53 -2.37 14.39
N TYR A 240 -17.22 -1.25 15.04
CA TYR A 240 -17.92 -0.84 16.24
C TYR A 240 -19.17 -0.06 15.82
N ASP A 241 -20.33 -0.64 16.09
CA ASP A 241 -21.58 0.11 16.33
C ASP A 241 -21.53 0.80 17.70
#